data_AF-A0A926A728-F1
#
_entry.id   AF-A0A926A728-F1
#
_cell.length_a   1.000
_cell.length_b   1.000
_cell.length_c   1.000
_cell.angle_alpha   90.00
_cell.angle_beta   90.00
_cell.angle_gamma   90.00
#
_symmetry.space_group_name_H-M   'P 1'
#
loop_
_entity.id
_entity.type
_entity.pdbx_description
1 polymer ?
#
loop_
_entity_poly.entity_id
_entity_poly.type
_entity_poly.pdbx_seq_one_letter_code
_entity_poly.pdbx_strand_id
1 'polypeptide(L)'
;LPKVVARLEGRSIFWLDGHYSGGDTARGEKDTPVNEELRAIFTTGAPDHIVLIDDARGFGVSPGYPSVDEIRQLVQSLRPGWRCEVAGDAIRIFPG
;
A
#
# COMPACT_ATOMS: atom_id res chain seq x y z
N LEU A 1 -5.74 8.17 6.96
CA LEU A 1 -6.40 7.15 6.10
C LEU A 1 -7.58 6.40 6.77
N PRO A 2 -7.48 5.83 8.00
CA PRO A 2 -8.52 4.95 8.55
C PRO A 2 -9.94 5.56 8.60
N LYS A 3 -10.05 6.85 8.95
CA LYS A 3 -11.33 7.58 9.00
C LYS A 3 -12.00 7.73 7.63
N VAL A 4 -11.23 7.72 6.54
CA VAL A 4 -11.75 7.78 5.17
C VAL A 4 -12.27 6.41 4.77
N VAL A 5 -11.46 5.36 4.95
CA VAL A 5 -11.82 3.97 4.65
C VAL A 5 -13.13 3.57 5.35
N ALA A 6 -13.28 3.91 6.63
CA ALA A 6 -14.47 3.59 7.42
C ALA A 6 -15.79 4.22 6.92
N ARG A 7 -15.73 5.20 6.00
CA ARG A 7 -16.89 5.88 5.42
C ARG A 7 -17.22 5.42 4.00
N LEU A 8 -16.41 4.54 3.41
CA LEU A 8 -16.64 4.06 2.06
C LEU A 8 -17.62 2.90 2.08
N GLU A 9 -18.73 3.05 1.35
CA GLU A 9 -19.82 2.06 1.31
C GLU A 9 -19.61 0.98 0.24
N GLY A 10 -18.58 1.13 -0.61
CA GLY A 10 -18.34 0.23 -1.74
C GLY A 10 -16.89 0.17 -2.18
N ARG A 11 -16.62 -0.73 -3.14
CA ARG A 11 -15.30 -0.88 -3.76
C ARG A 11 -14.82 0.49 -4.26
N SER A 12 -13.57 0.80 -3.93
CA SER A 12 -12.91 2.05 -4.25
C SER A 12 -11.49 1.77 -4.71
N ILE A 13 -10.93 2.70 -5.49
CA ILE A 13 -9.53 2.67 -5.89
C ILE A 13 -8.78 3.69 -5.01
N PHE A 14 -7.71 3.24 -4.36
CA PHE A 14 -6.76 4.11 -3.67
C PHE A 14 -5.53 4.30 -4.55
N TRP A 15 -5.19 5.55 -4.84
CA TRP A 15 -3.92 5.92 -5.44
C TRP A 15 -3.03 6.48 -4.33
N LEU A 16 -1.98 5.74 -3.99
CA LEU A 16 -1.02 6.12 -2.96
C LEU A 16 0.20 6.73 -3.66
N ASP A 17 0.64 7.88 -3.13
CA ASP A 17 1.86 8.53 -3.60
C ASP A 17 3.06 7.75 -3.08
N GLY A 18 3.84 7.20 -4.01
CA GLY A 18 5.08 6.53 -3.68
C GLY A 18 6.12 7.51 -3.16
N HIS A 19 6.08 8.80 -3.51
CA HIS A 19 7.09 9.76 -3.08
C HIS A 19 6.91 10.19 -1.62
N TYR A 20 7.90 9.89 -0.79
CA TYR A 20 8.02 10.46 0.54
C TYR A 20 8.40 11.94 0.44
N SER A 21 7.48 12.85 0.77
CA SER A 21 7.68 14.30 0.67
C SER A 21 8.41 14.94 1.87
N GLY A 22 9.01 14.15 2.77
CA GLY A 22 9.92 14.68 3.81
C GLY A 22 9.26 15.57 4.87
N GLY A 23 8.20 15.12 5.54
CA GLY A 23 7.61 15.79 6.72
C GLY A 23 8.02 15.16 8.07
N ASP A 24 7.59 15.75 9.19
CA ASP A 24 7.81 15.29 10.59
C ASP A 24 7.23 13.89 10.92
N THR A 25 6.58 13.23 9.95
CA THR A 25 5.99 11.90 10.13
C THR A 25 6.96 10.83 9.66
N ALA A 26 7.45 10.07 10.64
CA ALA A 26 8.07 8.76 10.52
C ALA A 26 9.30 8.68 9.61
N ARG A 27 10.37 9.39 9.99
CA ARG A 27 11.74 8.91 9.73
C ARG A 27 12.09 7.83 10.77
N GLY A 28 11.31 6.77 10.82
CA GLY A 28 11.65 5.54 11.56
C GLY A 28 12.52 4.65 10.67
N GLU A 29 13.53 3.99 11.24
CA GLU A 29 14.58 3.29 10.51
C GLU A 29 14.13 2.26 9.45
N LYS A 30 12.85 1.86 9.38
CA LYS A 30 12.37 0.78 8.49
C LYS A 30 10.93 0.85 7.96
N ASP A 31 10.11 1.86 8.27
CA ASP A 31 8.70 1.86 7.86
C ASP A 31 8.30 3.16 7.17
N THR A 32 8.28 3.16 5.83
CA THR A 32 7.46 4.13 5.07
C THR A 32 5.99 4.00 5.44
N PRO A 33 5.20 5.09 5.32
CA PRO A 33 3.76 5.09 5.63
C PRO A 33 2.96 4.04 4.84
N VAL A 34 3.46 3.57 3.69
CA VAL A 34 2.76 2.61 2.82
C VAL A 34 2.31 1.33 3.55
N ASN A 35 3.11 0.79 4.46
CA ASN A 35 2.73 -0.42 5.22
C ASN A 35 1.54 -0.14 6.13
N GLU A 36 1.52 1.02 6.80
CA GLU A 36 0.43 1.46 7.67
C GLU A 36 -0.82 1.78 6.87
N GLU A 37 -0.66 2.38 5.69
CA GLU A 37 -1.75 2.70 4.77
C GLU A 37 -2.43 1.43 4.24
N LEU A 38 -1.65 0.45 3.79
CA LEU A 38 -2.17 -0.85 3.34
C LEU A 38 -2.89 -1.58 4.47
N ARG A 39 -2.34 -1.55 5.69
CA ARG A 39 -3.06 -2.07 6.87
C ARG A 39 -4.38 -1.33 7.07
N ALA A 40 -4.39 -0.01 7.03
CA ALA A 40 -5.60 0.79 7.20
C ALA A 40 -6.66 0.52 6.13
N ILE A 41 -6.26 0.28 4.88
CA ILE A 41 -7.17 -0.05 3.77
C ILE A 41 -7.72 -1.48 3.94
N PHE A 42 -6.92 -2.43 4.42
CA PHE A 42 -7.29 -3.85 4.41
C PHE A 42 -7.73 -4.44 5.77
N THR A 43 -7.62 -3.80 6.94
CA THR A 43 -7.71 -4.57 8.21
C THR A 43 -9.08 -4.93 8.80
N THR A 44 -10.27 -4.46 8.41
CA THR A 44 -11.55 -5.17 8.72
C THR A 44 -12.77 -4.50 8.08
N GLY A 45 -13.73 -5.30 7.59
CA GLY A 45 -15.03 -4.84 7.07
C GLY A 45 -14.99 -4.05 5.76
N ALA A 46 -13.79 -3.77 5.26
CA ALA A 46 -13.59 -2.97 4.06
C ALA A 46 -13.95 -3.77 2.79
N PRO A 47 -14.69 -3.18 1.84
CA PRO A 47 -14.89 -3.70 0.49
C PRO A 47 -13.58 -4.14 -0.17
N ASP A 48 -13.68 -4.89 -1.27
CA ASP A 48 -12.53 -5.29 -2.12
C ASP A 48 -11.88 -4.07 -2.81
N HIS A 49 -11.25 -3.19 -2.04
CA HIS A 49 -10.60 -1.99 -2.53
C HIS A 49 -9.38 -2.34 -3.38
N ILE A 50 -9.20 -1.64 -4.50
CA ILE A 50 -8.00 -1.75 -5.34
C ILE A 50 -7.01 -0.69 -4.88
N VAL A 51 -5.72 -1.02 -4.83
CA VAL A 51 -4.67 -0.07 -4.47
C VAL A 51 -3.65 0.02 -5.60
N LEU A 52 -3.30 1.25 -5.99
CA LEU A 52 -2.20 1.59 -6.86
C LEU A 52 -1.21 2.42 -6.05
N ILE A 53 0.07 2.07 -6.11
CA ILE A 53 1.16 2.81 -5.46
C ILE A 53 2.11 3.25 -6.56
N ASP A 54 2.35 4.56 -6.67
CA ASP A 54 3.26 5.10 -7.68
C ASP A 54 4.75 4.82 -7.35
N ASP A 55 5.63 5.09 -8.30
CA ASP A 55 7.10 5.04 -8.14
C ASP A 55 7.64 3.69 -7.66
N ALA A 56 7.17 2.61 -8.27
CA ALA A 56 7.59 1.25 -7.99
C ALA A 56 9.12 1.06 -8.06
N ARG A 57 9.84 1.85 -8.88
CA ARG A 57 11.33 1.83 -8.95
C ARG A 57 12.01 2.17 -7.62
N GLY A 58 11.33 2.89 -6.72
CA GLY A 58 11.88 3.25 -5.41
C GLY A 58 11.84 2.11 -4.40
N PHE A 59 10.93 1.14 -4.58
CA PHE A 59 10.67 0.06 -3.63
C PHE A 59 11.81 -0.95 -3.61
N GLY A 60 12.51 -1.06 -2.48
CA GLY A 60 13.69 -1.90 -2.30
C GLY A 60 15.01 -1.26 -2.78
N VAL A 61 14.97 -0.03 -3.27
CA VAL A 61 16.15 0.73 -3.74
C VAL A 61 16.40 1.95 -2.85
N SER A 62 15.35 2.73 -2.59
CA SER A 62 15.44 3.94 -1.80
C SER A 62 15.41 3.61 -0.29
N PRO A 63 16.28 4.22 0.54
CA PRO A 63 16.23 4.03 1.98
C PRO A 63 14.85 4.36 2.55
N GLY A 64 14.32 3.47 3.38
CA GLY A 64 13.00 3.59 4.01
C GLY A 64 11.87 2.91 3.25
N TYR A 65 12.05 2.59 1.96
CA TYR A 65 11.04 1.89 1.18
C TYR A 65 11.15 0.38 1.35
N PRO A 66 10.05 -0.33 1.62
CA PRO A 66 10.04 -1.78 1.53
C PRO A 66 10.29 -2.21 0.10
N SER A 67 10.82 -3.40 -0.08
CA SER A 67 10.84 -4.10 -1.35
C SER A 67 9.42 -4.45 -1.80
N VAL A 68 9.25 -4.63 -3.11
CA VAL A 68 8.00 -5.14 -3.69
C VAL A 68 7.64 -6.52 -3.09
N ASP A 69 8.62 -7.34 -2.74
CA ASP A 69 8.39 -8.63 -2.10
C ASP A 69 7.86 -8.50 -0.67
N GLU A 70 8.35 -7.53 0.11
CA GLU A 70 7.78 -7.22 1.43
C GLU A 70 6.34 -6.71 1.31
N ILE A 71 6.05 -5.85 0.32
CA ILE A 71 4.66 -5.43 0.02
C ILE A 71 3.79 -6.63 -0.34
N ARG A 72 4.29 -7.53 -1.19
CA ARG A 72 3.58 -8.74 -1.58
C ARG A 72 3.30 -9.64 -0.38
N GLN A 73 4.28 -9.86 0.49
CA GLN A 73 4.10 -10.64 1.72
C GLN A 73 3.08 -10.01 2.66
N LEU A 74 3.13 -8.69 2.84
CA LEU A 74 2.15 -7.96 3.62
C LEU A 74 0.74 -8.13 3.04
N VAL A 75 0.57 -7.93 1.74
CA VAL A 75 -0.72 -8.13 1.05
C VAL A 75 -1.23 -9.55 1.25
N GLN A 76 -0.40 -10.58 1.08
CA GLN A 76 -0.82 -11.97 1.31
C GLN A 76 -1.25 -12.23 2.76
N SER A 77 -0.60 -11.58 3.73
CA SER A 77 -0.98 -11.72 5.15
C SER A 77 -2.33 -11.05 5.48
N LEU A 78 -2.68 -9.96 4.79
CA LEU A 78 -3.91 -9.20 5.02
C LEU A 78 -5.09 -9.69 4.15
N ARG A 79 -4.78 -10.16 2.94
CA ARG A 79 -5.72 -10.60 1.91
C ARG A 79 -5.14 -11.80 1.14
N PRO A 80 -5.20 -13.01 1.72
CA PRO A 80 -4.74 -14.22 1.04
C PRO A 80 -5.42 -14.39 -0.33
N GLY A 81 -4.62 -14.67 -1.37
CA GLY A 81 -5.11 -14.89 -2.73
C GLY A 81 -5.29 -13.62 -3.58
N TRP A 82 -5.06 -12.43 -3.02
CA TRP A 82 -5.01 -11.21 -3.81
C TRP A 82 -3.71 -11.10 -4.60
N ARG A 83 -3.73 -10.40 -5.73
CA ARG A 83 -2.56 -10.19 -6.59
C ARG A 83 -1.84 -8.91 -6.19
N CYS A 84 -0.51 -8.94 -6.33
CA CYS A 84 0.39 -7.80 -6.17
C CYS A 84 1.44 -7.86 -7.28
N GLU A 85 1.35 -6.93 -8.24
CA GLU A 85 2.19 -6.87 -9.43
C GLU A 85 2.74 -5.47 -9.67
N VAL A 86 3.84 -5.38 -10.43
CA VAL A 86 4.41 -4.10 -10.88
C VAL A 86 4.11 -3.93 -12.36
N ALA A 87 3.45 -2.84 -12.73
CA ALA A 87 3.17 -2.53 -14.13
C ALA A 87 3.02 -1.02 -14.35
N GLY A 88 3.77 -0.49 -15.32
CA GLY A 88 3.76 0.93 -15.67
C GLY A 88 4.26 1.81 -14.53
N ASP A 89 5.35 1.40 -13.87
CA ASP A 89 5.95 2.07 -12.70
C ASP A 89 5.06 2.15 -11.45
N ALA A 90 3.97 1.39 -11.40
CA ALA A 90 3.12 1.31 -10.22
C ALA A 90 3.04 -0.11 -9.67
N ILE A 91 2.96 -0.24 -8.34
CA ILE A 91 2.56 -1.47 -7.67
C ILE A 91 1.02 -1.51 -7.65
N ARG A 92 0.44 -2.60 -8.16
CA ARG A 92 -1.01 -2.80 -8.28
C ARG A 92 -1.45 -3.95 -7.39
N ILE A 93 -2.44 -3.70 -6.54
CA ILE A 93 -2.98 -4.66 -5.58
C ILE A 93 -4.49 -4.80 -5.80
N PHE A 94 -4.95 -6.02 -6.07
CA PHE A 94 -6.34 -6.29 -6.44
C PHE A 94 -6.75 -7.76 -6.16
N PRO A 95 -8.06 -8.06 -6.05
CA PRO A 95 -8.54 -9.44 -5.92
C PRO A 95 -8.07 -10.35 -7.05
N GLY A 96 -7.80 -11.62 -6.73
CA GLY A 96 -7.28 -12.62 -7.67
C GLY A 96 -8.26 -13.09 -8.74
#